data_AF-A0A4Q3YJ59-F1
#
_entry.id   AF-A0A4Q3YJ59-F1
#
_cell.length_a   1.000
_cell.length_b   1.000
_cell.length_c   1.000
_cell.angle_alpha   90.00
_cell.angle_beta   90.00
_cell.angle_gamma   90.00
#
_symmetry.space_group_name_H-M   'P 1'
#
loop_
_entity.id
_entity.type
_entity.pdbx_description
1 polymer ?
#
loop_
_entity_poly.entity_id
_entity_poly.type
_entity_poly.pdbx_seq_one_letter_code
_entity_poly.pdbx_strand_id
1 'polypeptide(L)'
;MKKIISASAAYKEVSNRSGAFPRDRLDIDWIAGMGPEGQAGEGRMVNKPGELPSLELGAAYVDSDRDGIADSKEAELGAKVGVSDSWSMKEEGEWSYFDEFMQWLSEERIDGRYPQ
;
A
#
# COMPACT_ATOMS: atom_id res chain seq x y z
N MET A 1 -4.50 0.61 -26.63
CA MET A 1 -3.78 -0.62 -27.06
C MET A 1 -3.15 -1.25 -25.83
N LYS A 2 -3.56 -2.45 -25.41
CA LYS A 2 -2.90 -3.16 -24.28
C LYS A 2 -1.53 -3.62 -24.77
N LYS A 3 -0.46 -3.04 -24.22
CA LYS A 3 0.91 -3.45 -24.53
C LYS A 3 1.13 -4.85 -23.96
N ILE A 4 1.28 -5.85 -24.83
CA ILE A 4 1.65 -7.20 -24.39
C ILE A 4 3.14 -7.15 -24.04
N ILE A 5 3.45 -7.33 -22.76
CA ILE A 5 4.80 -7.40 -22.23
C ILE A 5 5.10 -8.84 -21.80
N SER A 6 6.38 -9.19 -21.67
CA SER A 6 6.77 -10.49 -21.13
C SER A 6 6.34 -10.63 -19.67
N ALA A 7 6.14 -11.86 -19.20
CA ALA A 7 5.80 -12.14 -17.80
C ALA A 7 6.83 -11.51 -16.84
N SER A 8 8.12 -11.60 -17.17
CA SER A 8 9.21 -10.99 -16.40
C SER A 8 9.12 -9.46 -16.35
N ALA A 9 8.76 -8.81 -17.47
CA ALA A 9 8.57 -7.37 -17.51
C ALA A 9 7.32 -6.93 -16.72
N ALA A 10 6.23 -7.70 -16.79
CA ALA A 10 5.03 -7.45 -15.99
C ALA A 10 5.31 -7.60 -14.49
N TYR A 11 6.05 -8.64 -14.10
CA TYR A 11 6.46 -8.86 -12.71
C TYR A 11 7.27 -7.68 -12.19
N LYS A 12 8.31 -7.24 -12.92
CA LYS A 12 9.11 -6.07 -12.54
C LYS A 12 8.28 -4.79 -12.45
N GLU A 13 7.38 -4.57 -13.40
CA GLU A 13 6.53 -3.38 -13.41
C GLU A 13 5.59 -3.36 -12.18
N VAL A 14 4.94 -4.48 -11.88
CA VAL A 14 4.07 -4.61 -10.71
C VAL A 14 4.89 -4.48 -9.43
N SER A 15 6.00 -5.21 -9.27
CA SER A 15 6.84 -5.13 -8.07
C SER A 15 7.42 -3.74 -7.81
N ASN A 16 7.59 -2.90 -8.84
CA ASN A 16 8.08 -1.53 -8.69
C ASN A 16 6.97 -0.49 -8.52
N ARG A 17 5.74 -0.76 -9.00
CA ARG A 17 4.62 0.22 -9.03
C ARG A 17 3.49 -0.08 -8.06
N SER A 18 3.30 -1.34 -7.69
CA SER A 18 2.31 -1.68 -6.67
C SER A 18 2.88 -1.17 -5.35
N GLY A 19 2.37 -0.02 -4.88
CA GLY A 19 2.77 0.64 -3.63
C GLY A 19 2.60 -0.20 -2.36
N ALA A 20 2.31 -1.50 -2.50
CA ALA A 20 2.35 -2.49 -1.46
C ALA A 20 3.75 -3.06 -1.21
N PHE A 21 4.74 -2.84 -2.09
CA PHE A 21 6.09 -3.39 -1.90
C PHE A 21 7.15 -2.63 -2.71
N PRO A 22 8.34 -2.31 -2.15
CA PRO A 22 8.70 -2.45 -0.74
C PRO A 22 8.17 -1.28 0.12
N ARG A 23 7.60 -1.57 1.29
CA ARG A 23 7.04 -0.57 2.22
C ARG A 23 8.03 -0.11 3.27
N ASP A 24 8.93 -1.00 3.65
CA ASP A 24 9.90 -0.79 4.71
C ASP A 24 11.24 -1.43 4.35
N ARG A 25 12.20 -1.31 5.28
CA ARG A 25 13.53 -1.87 5.11
C ARG A 25 13.52 -3.41 5.03
N LEU A 26 12.58 -4.09 5.71
CA LEU A 26 12.46 -5.54 5.64
C LEU A 26 12.10 -5.96 4.20
N ASP A 27 11.13 -5.28 3.61
CA ASP A 27 10.70 -5.53 2.24
C ASP A 27 11.85 -5.29 1.25
N ILE A 28 12.62 -4.20 1.40
CA ILE A 28 13.81 -3.90 0.57
C ILE A 28 14.85 -5.01 0.68
N ASP A 29 15.22 -5.37 1.91
CA ASP A 29 16.25 -6.38 2.20
C ASP A 29 15.81 -7.76 1.65
N TRP A 30 14.51 -8.08 1.70
CA TRP A 30 13.96 -9.31 1.17
C TRP A 30 14.02 -9.38 -0.37
N ILE A 31 13.69 -8.30 -1.09
CA ILE A 31 13.83 -8.25 -2.56
C ILE A 31 15.29 -8.45 -2.97
N ALA A 32 16.21 -7.76 -2.30
CA ALA A 32 17.65 -7.91 -2.55
C ALA A 32 18.14 -9.34 -2.28
N GLY A 33 17.63 -9.95 -1.21
CA GLY A 33 17.92 -11.34 -0.85
C GLY A 33 17.44 -12.35 -1.90
N MET A 34 16.26 -12.14 -2.49
CA MET A 34 15.75 -13.01 -3.55
C MET A 34 16.52 -12.84 -4.87
N GLY A 35 16.90 -11.61 -5.20
CA GLY A 35 17.54 -11.29 -6.47
C GLY A 35 16.59 -11.36 -7.67
N PRO A 36 17.04 -10.94 -8.86
CA PRO A 36 16.23 -10.96 -10.06
C PRO A 36 16.02 -12.39 -10.58
N GLU A 37 14.93 -12.59 -11.32
CA GLU A 37 14.59 -13.88 -11.95
C GLU A 37 15.78 -14.48 -12.71
N GLY A 38 16.09 -15.75 -12.40
CA GLY A 38 17.18 -16.49 -13.03
C GLY A 38 18.58 -16.13 -12.55
N GLN A 39 18.72 -15.29 -11.53
CA GLN A 39 20.00 -14.93 -10.91
C GLN A 39 19.97 -15.22 -9.41
N ALA A 40 21.15 -15.46 -8.83
CA ALA A 40 21.26 -15.61 -7.39
C ALA A 40 21.14 -14.21 -6.73
N GLY A 41 20.26 -14.08 -5.74
CA GLY A 41 20.22 -12.91 -4.86
C GLY A 41 21.30 -12.93 -3.78
N GLU A 42 21.25 -11.97 -2.86
CA GLU A 42 22.19 -11.86 -1.73
C GLU A 42 21.85 -12.81 -0.57
N GLY A 43 20.73 -13.53 -0.68
CA GLY A 43 20.25 -14.47 0.33
C GLY A 43 21.24 -15.62 0.57
N ARG A 44 21.36 -16.03 1.83
CA ARG A 44 22.19 -17.17 2.25
C ARG A 44 21.38 -18.12 3.13
N MET A 45 21.64 -19.42 3.00
CA MET A 45 21.13 -20.39 3.97
C MET A 45 21.73 -20.11 5.34
N VAL A 46 20.86 -19.98 6.34
CA VAL A 46 21.24 -19.79 7.74
C VAL A 46 20.81 -21.01 8.54
N ASN A 47 21.55 -21.30 9.62
CA ASN A 47 21.28 -22.44 10.50
C ASN A 47 20.45 -22.07 11.75
N LYS A 48 20.12 -20.77 11.90
CA LYS A 48 19.24 -20.22 12.93
C LYS A 48 18.49 -19.02 12.34
N PRO A 49 17.23 -18.76 12.76
CA PRO A 49 16.53 -17.52 12.40
C PRO A 49 17.35 -16.30 12.84
N GLY A 50 17.38 -15.27 11.98
CA GLY A 50 17.93 -13.96 12.33
C GLY A 50 16.96 -13.15 13.20
N GLU A 51 17.37 -11.93 13.56
CA GLU A 51 16.48 -10.97 14.20
C GLU A 51 15.65 -10.24 13.13
N LEU A 52 14.37 -10.04 13.39
CA LEU A 52 13.56 -9.15 12.57
C LEU A 52 14.02 -7.71 12.82
N PRO A 53 14.16 -6.88 11.77
CA PRO A 53 14.43 -5.47 11.96
C PRO A 53 13.28 -4.84 12.77
N SER A 54 13.59 -3.76 13.48
CA SER A 54 12.55 -2.95 14.13
C SER A 54 11.57 -2.49 13.06
N LEU A 55 10.30 -2.85 13.21
CA LEU A 55 9.24 -2.30 12.39
C LEU A 55 9.01 -0.87 12.88
N GLU A 56 9.31 0.11 12.04
CA GLU A 56 8.94 1.49 12.33
C GLU A 56 7.40 1.54 12.43
N LEU A 57 6.90 1.89 13.62
CA LEU A 57 5.47 2.08 13.82
C LEU A 57 5.06 3.32 13.03
N GLY A 58 4.40 3.11 11.88
CA GLY A 58 3.73 4.19 11.18
C GLY A 58 2.72 4.84 12.11
N ALA A 59 2.66 6.17 12.12
CA ALA A 59 1.58 6.89 12.77
C ALA A 59 0.28 6.54 12.04
N ALA A 60 -0.65 5.88 12.74
CA ALA A 60 -2.00 5.69 12.22
C ALA A 60 -2.64 7.07 12.03
N TYR A 61 -3.37 7.24 10.93
CA TYR A 61 -4.19 8.42 10.77
C TYR A 61 -5.33 8.42 11.78
N VAL A 62 -5.83 9.62 12.12
CA VAL A 62 -7.00 9.77 12.97
C VAL A 62 -8.23 9.30 12.20
N ASP A 63 -8.94 8.35 12.79
CA ASP A 63 -10.18 7.74 12.32
C ASP A 63 -11.06 7.54 13.57
N SER A 64 -11.96 8.50 13.80
CA SER A 64 -12.68 8.64 15.06
C SER A 64 -13.85 7.66 15.19
N ASP A 65 -14.52 7.33 14.08
CA ASP A 65 -15.63 6.37 14.03
C ASP A 65 -15.20 4.94 13.65
N ARG A 66 -13.92 4.77 13.27
CA ARG A 66 -13.29 3.48 12.96
C ARG A 66 -13.89 2.82 11.73
N ASP A 67 -14.30 3.64 10.77
CA ASP A 67 -14.90 3.16 9.53
C ASP A 67 -13.85 2.85 8.44
N GLY A 68 -12.59 3.18 8.71
CA GLY A 68 -11.43 2.95 7.85
C GLY A 68 -10.98 4.17 7.07
N ILE A 69 -11.71 5.30 7.12
CA ILE A 69 -11.39 6.54 6.44
C ILE A 69 -10.73 7.51 7.42
N ALA A 70 -9.77 8.32 6.95
CA ALA A 70 -9.17 9.33 7.80
C ALA A 70 -10.12 10.53 7.99
N ASP A 71 -10.30 10.99 9.24
CA ASP A 71 -11.15 12.16 9.58
C ASP A 71 -10.83 13.38 8.71
N SER A 72 -9.55 13.60 8.44
CA SER A 72 -9.06 14.70 7.60
C SER A 72 -9.53 14.66 6.14
N LYS A 73 -10.01 13.51 5.66
CA LYS A 73 -10.40 13.25 4.28
C LYS A 73 -11.88 13.02 4.09
N GLU A 74 -12.62 12.65 5.14
CA GLU A 74 -14.04 12.33 5.05
C GLU A 74 -14.86 13.46 4.40
N ALA A 75 -14.65 14.70 4.86
CA ALA A 75 -15.38 15.86 4.32
C ALA A 75 -15.11 16.12 2.82
N GLU A 76 -13.90 15.81 2.34
CA GLU A 76 -13.54 15.97 0.92
C GLU A 76 -14.13 14.84 0.05
N LEU A 77 -14.32 13.65 0.63
CA LEU A 77 -14.94 12.49 -0.01
C LEU A 77 -16.47 12.49 0.09
N GLY A 78 -17.05 13.35 0.93
CA GLY A 78 -18.51 13.41 1.18
C GLY A 78 -19.00 12.50 2.31
N ALA A 79 -18.09 11.79 2.99
CA ALA A 79 -18.32 11.09 4.24
C ALA A 79 -18.43 12.06 5.42
N LYS A 80 -18.78 11.55 6.61
CA LYS A 80 -19.03 12.38 7.79
C LYS A 80 -18.27 11.89 9.03
N VAL A 81 -17.37 12.75 9.48
CA VAL A 81 -16.62 12.54 10.73
C VAL A 81 -17.50 12.14 11.90
N GLY A 82 -17.21 10.97 12.46
CA GLY A 82 -17.91 10.42 13.62
C GLY A 82 -19.13 9.57 13.24
N VAL A 83 -19.36 9.31 11.96
CA VAL A 83 -20.44 8.48 11.44
C VAL A 83 -19.83 7.41 10.54
N SER A 84 -19.92 6.16 10.97
CA SER A 84 -19.50 5.01 10.15
C SER A 84 -20.37 4.90 8.89
N ASP A 85 -19.96 5.58 7.82
CA ASP A 85 -20.63 5.63 6.53
C ASP A 85 -19.73 5.24 5.35
N SER A 86 -18.56 4.65 5.62
CA SER A 86 -17.58 4.14 4.66
C SER A 86 -18.13 3.40 3.42
N TRP A 87 -19.18 2.60 3.58
CA TRP A 87 -19.82 1.85 2.47
C TRP A 87 -20.90 2.62 1.71
N SER A 88 -21.21 3.84 2.14
CA SER A 88 -22.14 4.73 1.46
C SER A 88 -21.50 5.33 0.21
N MET A 89 -22.33 5.86 -0.67
CA MET A 89 -21.96 6.41 -1.97
C MET A 89 -22.59 7.78 -2.11
N LYS A 90 -21.97 8.66 -2.90
CA LYS A 90 -22.57 9.97 -3.26
C LYS A 90 -23.83 9.75 -4.08
N GLU A 91 -23.74 8.87 -5.07
CA GLU A 91 -24.83 8.48 -5.96
C GLU A 91 -24.85 6.95 -6.20
N GLU A 92 -26.02 6.42 -6.56
CA GLU A 92 -26.18 5.00 -6.83
C GLU A 92 -25.36 4.58 -8.06
N GLY A 93 -24.43 3.64 -7.88
CA GLY A 93 -23.55 3.14 -8.93
C GLY A 93 -22.15 3.78 -8.97
N GLU A 94 -21.89 4.75 -8.11
CA GLU A 94 -20.53 5.25 -7.86
C GLU A 94 -19.75 4.37 -6.88
N TRP A 95 -18.47 4.68 -6.68
CA TRP A 95 -17.64 4.03 -5.68
C TRP A 95 -18.08 4.42 -4.27
N SER A 96 -17.87 3.50 -3.31
CA SER A 96 -18.07 3.85 -1.91
C SER A 96 -17.04 4.89 -1.46
N TYR A 97 -17.33 5.63 -0.39
CA TYR A 97 -16.36 6.54 0.22
C TYR A 97 -15.07 5.82 0.59
N PHE A 98 -15.18 4.57 1.03
CA PHE A 98 -14.02 3.73 1.33
C PHE A 98 -13.18 3.41 0.10
N ASP A 99 -13.81 3.02 -1.01
CA ASP A 99 -13.10 2.71 -2.25
C ASP A 99 -12.36 3.95 -2.79
N GLU A 100 -13.02 5.10 -2.76
CA GLU A 100 -12.45 6.38 -3.19
C GLU A 100 -11.28 6.80 -2.27
N PHE A 101 -11.43 6.61 -0.95
CA PHE A 101 -10.37 6.82 0.03
C PHE A 101 -9.17 5.90 -0.22
N MET A 102 -9.39 4.61 -0.48
CA MET A 102 -8.32 3.64 -0.69
C MET A 102 -7.52 3.92 -1.97
N GLN A 103 -8.20 4.37 -3.03
CA GLN A 103 -7.54 4.83 -4.24
C GLN A 103 -6.64 6.04 -3.95
N TRP A 104 -7.19 7.07 -3.30
CA TRP A 104 -6.43 8.26 -2.91
C TRP A 104 -5.25 7.91 -2.00
N LEU A 105 -5.46 7.09 -0.97
CA LEU A 105 -4.44 6.67 -0.02
C LEU A 105 -3.30 5.93 -0.72
N SER A 106 -3.61 5.10 -1.72
CA SER A 106 -2.58 4.41 -2.49
C SER A 106 -1.71 5.38 -3.29
N GLU A 107 -2.30 6.39 -3.92
CA GLU A 107 -1.58 7.41 -4.69
C GLU A 107 -0.65 8.21 -3.78
N GLU A 108 -1.16 8.70 -2.64
CA GLU A 108 -0.35 9.49 -1.71
C GLU A 108 0.77 8.67 -1.07
N ARG A 109 0.57 7.37 -0.82
CA ARG A 109 1.64 6.50 -0.30
C ARG A 109 2.72 6.22 -1.33
N ILE A 110 2.35 6.04 -2.60
CA ILE A 110 3.32 5.87 -3.69
C ILE A 110 4.19 7.13 -3.84
N ASP A 111 3.58 8.31 -3.68
CA ASP A 111 4.30 9.60 -3.76
C ASP A 111 4.98 10.01 -2.44
N GLY A 112 4.79 9.24 -1.35
CA GLY A 112 5.32 9.57 -0.02
C GLY A 112 4.74 10.85 0.60
N ARG A 113 3.52 11.24 0.21
CA ARG A 113 2.85 12.48 0.65
C ARG A 113 1.98 12.28 1.90
N TYR A 114 1.61 11.05 2.23
CA TYR A 114 0.75 10.72 3.38
C TYR A 114 1.04 9.33 3.97
N PRO A 115 0.95 9.14 5.31
CA PRO A 115 0.75 10.16 6.35
C PRO A 115 2.03 10.98 6.60
N GLN A 116 1.89 12.22 7.10
CA GLN A 116 3.02 13.05 7.59
C GLN A 116 3.20 12.92 9.10
#